data_AF-A0A5C7R504-F1
#
_entry.id   AF-A0A5C7R504-F1
#
_cell.length_a   1.000
_cell.length_b   1.000
_cell.length_c   1.000
_cell.angle_alpha   90.00
_cell.angle_beta   90.00
_cell.angle_gamma   90.00
#
_symmetry.space_group_name_H-M   'P 1'
#
loop_
_entity.id
_entity.type
_entity.pdbx_description
1 polymer ?
#
loop_
_entity_poly.entity_id
_entity_poly.type
_entity_poly.pdbx_seq_one_letter_code
_entity_poly.pdbx_strand_id
1 'polypeptide(L)'
;MSWDAFQREVLAELGHVPYLPLRAQAAVADIDLEIDIDAGMLARIARAAGIDADALLAHADIVATTSHLRGDAAAKRALWPRLRRLRADARRAMR
;
A
#
# COMPACT_ATOMS: atom_id res chain seq x y z
N MET A 1 -7.76 -13.08 -17.27
CA MET A 1 -8.36 -12.67 -18.55
C MET A 1 -7.92 -11.24 -18.82
N SER A 2 -7.14 -11.00 -19.87
CA SER A 2 -6.71 -9.67 -20.29
C SER A 2 -7.58 -9.19 -21.45
N TRP A 3 -7.94 -7.90 -21.47
CA TRP A 3 -8.65 -7.31 -22.60
C TRP A 3 -7.74 -7.13 -23.81
N ASP A 4 -8.26 -7.50 -24.99
CA ASP A 4 -7.57 -7.26 -26.25
C ASP A 4 -7.57 -5.77 -26.63
N ALA A 5 -6.91 -5.44 -27.74
CA ALA A 5 -6.77 -4.05 -28.18
C ALA A 5 -8.14 -3.43 -28.56
N PHE A 6 -8.97 -4.17 -29.27
CA PHE A 6 -10.28 -3.72 -29.74
C PHE A 6 -11.23 -3.42 -28.57
N GLN A 7 -11.25 -4.30 -27.56
CA GLN A 7 -12.05 -4.11 -26.36
C GLN A 7 -11.63 -2.84 -25.58
N ARG A 8 -10.33 -2.52 -25.56
CA ARG A 8 -9.84 -1.31 -24.90
C ARG A 8 -10.22 -0.04 -25.66
N GLU A 9 -10.21 -0.08 -26.98
CA GLU A 9 -10.65 1.05 -27.84
C GLU A 9 -12.13 1.34 -27.63
N VAL A 10 -12.98 0.31 -27.65
CA VAL A 10 -14.43 0.47 -27.38
C VAL A 10 -14.69 1.09 -26.00
N LEU A 11 -13.95 0.65 -24.98
CA LEU A 11 -14.09 1.22 -23.63
C LEU A 11 -13.61 2.67 -23.55
N ALA A 12 -12.55 3.03 -24.28
CA ALA A 12 -12.07 4.40 -24.36
C ALA A 12 -13.11 5.33 -25.02
N GLU A 13 -13.75 4.90 -26.12
CA GLU A 13 -14.82 5.63 -26.80
C GLU A 13 -16.06 5.81 -25.90
N LEU A 14 -16.34 4.83 -25.02
CA LEU A 14 -17.38 4.94 -23.98
C LEU A 14 -16.98 5.84 -22.80
N GLY A 15 -15.80 6.47 -22.84
CA GLY A 15 -15.30 7.39 -21.82
C GLY A 15 -14.64 6.71 -20.62
N HIS A 16 -14.32 5.40 -20.71
CA HIS A 16 -13.63 4.70 -19.63
C HIS A 16 -12.11 4.85 -19.76
N VAL A 17 -11.48 5.28 -18.67
CA VAL A 17 -10.02 5.37 -18.57
C VAL A 17 -9.46 4.09 -17.94
N PRO A 18 -8.52 3.38 -18.60
CA PRO A 18 -7.92 2.19 -18.02
C PRO A 18 -7.12 2.55 -16.77
N TYR A 19 -7.45 1.88 -15.66
CA TYR A 19 -6.68 1.99 -14.43
C TYR A 19 -5.30 1.31 -14.62
N LEU A 20 -4.25 2.12 -14.78
CA LEU A 20 -2.88 1.61 -14.74
C LEU A 20 -2.36 1.58 -13.30
N PRO A 21 -1.94 0.42 -12.78
CA PRO A 21 -1.25 0.36 -11.50
C PRO A 21 0.13 1.03 -11.60
N LEU A 22 0.45 1.85 -10.60
CA LEU A 22 1.68 2.67 -10.49
C LEU A 22 2.99 1.91 -10.78
N ARG A 23 3.02 0.59 -10.59
CA ARG A 23 4.18 -0.28 -10.87
C ARG A 23 4.62 -0.26 -12.34
N ALA A 24 3.72 -0.02 -13.28
CA ALA A 24 4.07 0.09 -14.70
C ALA A 24 4.82 1.38 -15.04
N GLN A 25 4.80 2.39 -14.16
CA GLN A 25 5.44 3.70 -14.37
C GLN A 25 6.82 3.81 -13.69
N ALA A 26 7.15 2.90 -12.76
CA ALA A 26 8.26 3.07 -11.82
C ALA A 26 9.61 2.46 -12.27
N ALA A 27 9.72 1.89 -13.48
CA ALA A 27 10.90 1.13 -13.91
C ALA A 27 12.18 1.96 -14.21
N VAL A 28 12.25 3.23 -13.81
CA VAL A 28 13.30 4.17 -14.28
C VAL A 28 14.12 4.83 -13.16
N ALA A 29 13.76 4.66 -11.88
CA ALA A 29 14.47 5.35 -10.80
C ALA A 29 14.44 4.47 -9.53
N ASP A 30 15.50 3.72 -9.27
CA ASP A 30 15.40 2.55 -8.36
C ASP A 30 16.10 2.70 -7.00
N ILE A 31 16.86 3.76 -6.71
CA ILE A 31 17.58 3.86 -5.42
C ILE A 31 17.00 4.96 -4.50
N ASP A 32 16.91 6.21 -4.95
CA ASP A 32 16.30 7.30 -4.15
C ASP A 32 14.80 7.08 -3.90
N LEU A 33 14.14 6.39 -4.84
CA LEU A 33 12.75 5.97 -4.70
C LEU A 33 12.57 4.86 -3.68
N GLU A 34 13.57 4.01 -3.42
CA GLU A 34 13.38 2.90 -2.48
C GLU A 34 13.23 3.42 -1.03
N ILE A 35 14.10 4.35 -0.62
CA ILE A 35 14.06 5.01 0.69
C ILE A 35 12.79 5.88 0.84
N ASP A 36 12.45 6.66 -0.19
CA ASP A 36 11.25 7.51 -0.16
C ASP A 36 9.94 6.68 -0.18
N ILE A 37 9.91 5.56 -0.92
CA ILE A 37 8.77 4.65 -0.92
C ILE A 37 8.64 3.96 0.44
N ASP A 38 9.72 3.58 1.11
CA ASP A 38 9.63 2.92 2.43
C ASP A 38 9.09 3.86 3.50
N ALA A 39 9.53 5.12 3.51
CA ALA A 39 8.93 6.18 4.34
C ALA A 39 7.45 6.39 3.98
N GLY A 40 7.11 6.46 2.69
CA GLY A 40 5.74 6.56 2.22
C GLY A 40 4.88 5.33 2.52
N MET A 41 5.46 4.13 2.57
CA MET A 41 4.78 2.88 2.92
C MET A 41 4.47 2.86 4.41
N LEU A 42 5.44 3.23 5.26
CA LEU A 42 5.25 3.39 6.69
C LEU A 42 4.14 4.39 7.00
N ALA A 43 4.12 5.56 6.35
CA ALA A 43 3.06 6.54 6.50
C ALA A 43 1.67 5.99 6.13
N ARG A 44 1.57 5.21 5.05
CA ARG A 44 0.31 4.56 4.63
C ARG A 44 -0.15 3.52 5.65
N ILE A 45 0.77 2.75 6.23
CA ILE A 45 0.47 1.74 7.25
C ILE A 45 0.03 2.41 8.55
N ALA A 46 0.71 3.48 8.98
CA ALA A 46 0.34 4.26 10.15
C ALA A 46 -1.08 4.80 10.01
N ARG A 47 -1.39 5.40 8.85
CA ARG A 47 -2.74 5.85 8.50
C ARG A 47 -3.78 4.73 8.51
N ALA A 48 -3.45 3.55 7.99
CA ALA A 48 -4.35 2.40 7.99
C ALA A 48 -4.61 1.84 9.41
N ALA A 49 -3.59 1.87 10.27
CA ALA A 49 -3.69 1.54 11.69
C ALA A 49 -4.37 2.64 12.51
N GLY A 50 -4.47 3.87 11.98
CA GLY A 50 -5.05 5.01 12.69
C GLY A 50 -4.19 5.47 13.86
N ILE A 51 -2.87 5.32 13.74
CA ILE A 51 -1.87 5.79 14.72
C ILE A 51 -0.84 6.68 14.03
N ASP A 52 -0.07 7.40 14.83
CA ASP A 52 1.04 8.22 14.33
C ASP A 52 2.19 7.37 13.76
N ALA A 53 2.96 7.94 12.83
CA ALA A 53 4.12 7.27 12.25
C ALA A 53 5.20 6.96 13.29
N ASP A 54 5.43 7.85 14.25
CA ASP A 54 6.41 7.63 15.33
C ASP A 54 5.93 6.52 16.28
N ALA A 55 4.61 6.45 16.54
CA ALA A 55 4.02 5.36 17.31
C ALA A 55 4.09 4.00 16.59
N LEU A 56 4.01 4.01 15.25
CA LEU A 56 4.21 2.82 14.44
C LEU A 56 5.67 2.33 14.49
N LEU A 57 6.65 3.23 14.57
CA LEU A 57 8.08 2.85 14.69
C LEU A 57 8.37 2.04 15.96
N ALA A 58 7.59 2.21 17.02
CA ALA A 58 7.68 1.37 18.22
C ALA A 58 7.29 -0.10 17.97
N HIS A 59 6.63 -0.41 16.84
CA HIS A 59 6.20 -1.75 16.45
C HIS A 59 7.19 -2.34 15.43
N ALA A 60 8.38 -2.68 15.92
CA ALA A 60 9.51 -3.15 15.10
C ALA A 60 9.17 -4.36 14.22
N ASP A 61 8.24 -5.21 14.64
CA ASP A 61 7.73 -6.35 13.86
C ASP A 61 6.97 -5.92 12.61
N ILE A 62 6.18 -4.84 12.70
CA ILE A 62 5.43 -4.28 11.57
C ILE A 62 6.38 -3.54 10.63
N VAL A 63 7.32 -2.77 11.19
CA VAL A 63 8.36 -2.07 10.43
C VAL A 63 9.24 -3.05 9.66
N ALA A 64 9.70 -4.14 10.29
CA ALA A 64 10.54 -5.14 9.62
C ALA A 64 9.82 -5.82 8.44
N THR A 65 8.48 -5.82 8.44
CA THR A 65 7.70 -6.45 7.36
C THR A 65 7.53 -5.52 6.15
N THR A 66 7.74 -4.20 6.27
CA THR A 66 7.37 -3.22 5.23
C THR A 66 8.11 -3.41 3.91
N SER A 67 9.38 -3.78 3.96
CA SER A 67 10.21 -4.08 2.78
C SER A 67 9.63 -5.23 1.95
N HIS A 68 9.08 -6.25 2.61
CA HIS A 68 8.50 -7.45 1.96
C HIS A 68 7.05 -7.26 1.51
N LEU A 69 6.38 -6.17 1.89
CA LEU A 69 5.00 -5.90 1.45
C LEU A 69 4.90 -5.53 -0.03
N ARG A 70 6.01 -5.14 -0.68
CA ARG A 70 5.99 -4.73 -2.08
C ARG A 70 5.81 -5.95 -2.98
N GLY A 71 4.72 -5.98 -3.74
CA GLY A 71 4.42 -7.07 -4.67
C GLY A 71 3.86 -8.34 -4.02
N ASP A 72 3.97 -8.52 -2.70
CA ASP A 72 3.41 -9.65 -2.00
C ASP A 72 1.99 -9.38 -1.48
N ALA A 73 1.00 -9.93 -2.19
CA ALA A 73 -0.40 -9.82 -1.81
C ALA A 73 -0.79 -10.70 -0.60
N ALA A 74 -0.04 -11.76 -0.31
CA ALA A 74 -0.27 -12.62 0.84
C ALA A 74 0.24 -11.94 2.12
N ALA A 75 1.44 -11.35 2.09
CA ALA A 75 2.00 -10.58 3.20
C ALA A 75 1.08 -9.42 3.61
N LYS A 76 0.54 -8.67 2.63
CA LYS A 76 -0.46 -7.61 2.90
C LYS A 76 -1.72 -8.15 3.59
N ARG A 77 -2.24 -9.30 3.15
CA ARG A 77 -3.43 -9.92 3.76
C ARG A 77 -3.15 -10.40 5.18
N ALA A 78 -1.97 -10.98 5.43
CA ALA A 78 -1.54 -11.41 6.76
C ALA A 78 -1.38 -10.24 7.74
N LEU A 79 -0.99 -9.05 7.25
CA LEU A 79 -0.86 -7.84 8.05
C LEU A 79 -2.22 -7.25 8.48
N TRP A 80 -3.27 -7.45 7.69
CA TRP A 80 -4.57 -6.78 7.86
C TRP A 80 -5.26 -6.99 9.23
N PRO A 81 -5.31 -8.21 9.80
CA PRO A 81 -5.88 -8.43 11.13
C PRO A 81 -5.14 -7.64 12.22
N ARG A 82 -3.81 -7.53 12.14
CA ARG A 82 -2.99 -6.81 13.13
C ARG A 82 -3.29 -5.31 13.10
N LEU A 83 -3.32 -4.71 11.91
CA LEU A 83 -3.66 -3.28 11.76
C LEU A 83 -5.06 -2.95 12.27
N ARG A 84 -6.03 -3.85 12.05
CA ARG A 84 -7.39 -3.67 12.60
C ARG A 84 -7.41 -3.70 14.13
N ARG A 85 -6.60 -4.56 14.76
CA ARG A 85 -6.48 -4.60 16.21
C ARG A 85 -5.85 -3.33 16.76
N LEU A 86 -4.72 -2.90 16.19
CA LEU A 86 -4.08 -1.62 16.49
C LEU A 86 -5.04 -0.44 16.42
N ARG A 87 -5.85 -0.38 15.36
CA ARG A 87 -6.87 0.66 15.21
C ARG A 87 -7.97 0.60 16.26
N ALA A 88 -8.37 -0.59 16.68
CA ALA A 88 -9.36 -0.76 17.75
C ALA A 88 -8.79 -0.29 19.09
N ASP A 89 -7.53 -0.62 19.37
CA ASP A 89 -6.84 -0.23 20.60
C ASP A 89 -6.61 1.29 20.64
N ALA A 90 -6.16 1.89 19.54
CA ALA A 90 -6.02 3.34 19.40
C ALA A 90 -7.35 4.09 19.64
N ARG A 91 -8.46 3.56 19.12
CA ARG A 91 -9.80 4.12 19.37
C ARG A 91 -10.25 3.98 20.82
N ARG A 92 -9.84 2.91 21.51
CA ARG A 92 -10.12 2.74 22.94
C ARG A 92 -9.31 3.71 23.77
N ALA A 93 -8.05 3.95 23.44
CA ALA A 93 -7.17 4.88 24.15
C ALA A 93 -7.60 6.35 24.03
N MET A 94 -8.39 6.70 23.00
CA MET A 94 -8.89 8.07 22.78
C MET A 94 -10.24 8.34 23.47
N ARG A 95 -10.87 7.34 24.10
CA ARG A 95 -12.11 7.48 24.87
C ARG A 95 -11.82 7.59 26.35
#